data_AF-X1JIP3-F1
#
_entry.id   AF-X1JIP3-F1
#
_cell.length_a   1.000
_cell.length_b   1.000
_cell.length_c   1.000
_cell.angle_alpha   90.00
_cell.angle_beta   90.00
_cell.angle_gamma   90.00
#
_symmetry.space_group_name_H-M   'P 1'
#
loop_
_entity.id
_entity.type
_entity.pdbx_description
1 polymer ?
#
loop_
_entity_poly.entity_id
_entity_poly.type
_entity_poly.pdbx_seq_one_letter_code
_entity_poly.pdbx_strand_id
1 'polypeptide(L)'
;KRFDKTPYPVKPTDVVCPHFLELKWAYGCPFDCSWCYLKGTFRFRPEGIEPAYKPLKKVKLHVETFVHEVKTPEILNTGEIADSLMGENEDCPFSKFIVSLFEEQNRHKVLFVTKSTNVRNLLEIASPRQVIVSFSLNAKPVAEKWEKKAPSVGKRIEAARKLSEAGYEVRIRIDPMVPIEEWRESYIELIDEIFLKSIPERITLGSLRGLQSTING
;
A
#
# COMPACT_ATOMS: atom_id res chain seq x y z
N LYS A 1 0.01 -15.87 5.14
CA LYS A 1 1.20 -16.61 4.66
C LYS A 1 2.36 -15.63 4.66
N ARG A 2 3.52 -15.97 5.23
CA ARG A 2 4.72 -15.13 5.18
C ARG A 2 5.18 -15.04 3.72
N PHE A 3 5.47 -13.83 3.25
CA PHE A 3 6.17 -13.63 2.00
C PHE A 3 7.67 -13.67 2.28
N ASP A 4 8.29 -14.81 2.00
CA ASP A 4 9.70 -15.14 2.27
C ASP A 4 10.48 -15.46 0.98
N LYS A 5 10.00 -14.94 -0.15
CA LYS A 5 10.55 -15.25 -1.48
C LYS A 5 11.82 -14.48 -1.83
N THR A 6 12.22 -13.55 -0.97
CA THR A 6 13.46 -12.79 -1.13
C THR A 6 14.48 -13.33 -0.13
N PRO A 7 15.62 -13.90 -0.59
CA PRO A 7 16.72 -14.26 0.30
C PRO A 7 17.23 -13.04 1.07
N TYR A 8 17.80 -13.26 2.26
CA TYR A 8 18.50 -12.18 2.95
C TYR A 8 19.64 -11.67 2.06
N PRO A 9 19.77 -10.35 1.87
CA PRO A 9 20.79 -9.79 0.99
C PRO A 9 22.18 -10.06 1.55
N VAL A 10 23.06 -10.58 0.69
CA VAL A 10 24.48 -10.85 0.98
C VAL A 10 25.37 -9.87 0.22
N LYS A 11 24.98 -9.49 -0.99
CA LYS A 11 25.68 -8.55 -1.85
C LYS A 11 24.97 -7.18 -1.86
N PRO A 12 25.69 -6.08 -2.12
CA PRO A 12 25.08 -4.75 -2.26
C PRO A 12 24.00 -4.64 -3.34
N THR A 13 24.03 -5.52 -4.34
CA THR A 13 23.08 -5.57 -5.46
C THR A 13 21.86 -6.45 -5.19
N ASP A 14 21.81 -7.13 -4.05
CA ASP A 14 20.72 -8.04 -3.74
C ASP A 14 19.44 -7.27 -3.41
N VAL A 15 18.30 -7.89 -3.70
CA VAL A 15 16.99 -7.30 -3.40
C VAL A 15 16.80 -7.22 -1.88
N VAL A 16 16.63 -6.00 -1.36
CA VAL A 16 16.48 -5.72 0.08
C VAL A 16 15.00 -5.66 0.51
N CYS A 17 14.11 -6.36 -0.20
CA CYS A 17 12.69 -6.38 0.15
C CYS A 17 12.49 -7.13 1.47
N PRO A 18 11.95 -6.49 2.52
CA PRO A 18 11.73 -7.15 3.80
C PRO A 18 10.66 -8.24 3.64
N HIS A 19 10.79 -9.32 4.41
CA HIS A 19 9.68 -10.25 4.57
C HIS A 19 8.52 -9.53 5.25
N PHE A 20 7.31 -9.85 4.82
CA PHE A 20 6.10 -9.33 5.44
C PHE A 20 5.02 -10.40 5.50
N LEU A 21 4.06 -10.19 6.38
CA LEU A 21 2.85 -10.98 6.44
C LEU A 21 1.74 -10.24 5.71
N GLU A 22 1.02 -10.93 4.85
CA GLU A 22 -0.12 -10.38 4.15
C GLU A 22 -1.42 -10.67 4.92
N LEU A 23 -2.20 -9.63 5.20
CA LEU A 23 -3.59 -9.75 5.60
C LEU A 23 -4.50 -9.68 4.38
N LYS A 24 -5.04 -10.83 4.00
CA LYS A 24 -6.02 -10.94 2.92
C LYS A 24 -7.42 -10.58 3.43
N TRP A 25 -7.68 -9.30 3.66
CA TRP A 25 -8.98 -8.79 4.14
C TRP A 25 -9.98 -8.55 3.00
N ALA A 26 -9.51 -8.28 1.79
CA ALA A 26 -10.31 -8.05 0.60
C ALA A 26 -9.55 -8.46 -0.67
N TYR A 27 -10.20 -8.31 -1.81
CA TYR A 27 -9.62 -8.49 -3.14
C TYR A 27 -10.02 -7.31 -4.03
N GLY A 28 -9.17 -6.99 -5.01
CA GLY A 28 -9.52 -6.01 -6.04
C GLY A 28 -9.19 -4.58 -5.65
N CYS A 29 -9.47 -3.63 -6.53
CA CYS A 29 -9.08 -2.24 -6.37
C CYS A 29 -10.03 -1.35 -7.17
N PRO A 30 -10.45 -0.18 -6.64
CA PRO A 30 -11.32 0.75 -7.36
C PRO A 30 -10.59 1.50 -8.49
N PHE A 31 -9.27 1.35 -8.61
CA PHE A 31 -8.44 2.04 -9.59
C PHE A 31 -8.14 1.17 -10.81
N ASP A 32 -7.82 1.81 -11.93
CA ASP A 32 -7.62 1.14 -13.23
C ASP A 32 -6.21 1.42 -13.78
N CYS A 33 -5.19 1.06 -13.01
CA CYS A 33 -3.80 1.24 -13.46
C CYS A 33 -3.47 0.28 -14.62
N SER A 34 -2.79 0.76 -15.66
CA SER A 34 -2.46 -0.04 -16.85
C SER A 34 -1.52 -1.21 -16.54
N TRP A 35 -0.55 -1.03 -15.63
CA TRP A 35 0.41 -2.04 -15.20
C TRP A 35 -0.05 -2.88 -14.00
N CYS A 36 -1.32 -2.77 -13.60
CA CYS A 36 -1.81 -3.40 -12.38
C CYS A 36 -1.67 -4.93 -12.45
N TYR A 37 -0.79 -5.49 -11.64
CA TYR A 37 -0.58 -6.94 -11.61
C TYR A 37 -1.83 -7.72 -11.17
N LEU A 38 -2.76 -7.07 -10.42
CA LEU A 38 -4.04 -7.66 -10.02
C LEU A 38 -4.89 -8.08 -11.22
N LYS A 39 -4.79 -7.39 -12.37
CA LYS A 39 -5.47 -7.79 -13.61
C LYS A 39 -4.99 -9.16 -14.07
N GLY A 40 -3.69 -9.42 -13.99
CA GLY A 40 -3.10 -10.73 -14.27
C GLY A 40 -3.45 -11.77 -13.20
N THR A 41 -3.41 -11.40 -11.91
CA THR A 41 -3.73 -12.28 -10.78
C THR A 41 -5.20 -12.71 -10.76
N PHE A 42 -6.12 -11.83 -11.14
CA PHE A 42 -7.56 -12.06 -11.10
C PHE A 42 -8.20 -12.26 -12.47
N ARG A 43 -7.42 -12.52 -13.54
CA ARG A 43 -7.90 -12.70 -14.91
C ARG A 43 -8.99 -13.78 -15.10
N PHE A 44 -9.06 -14.76 -14.19
CA PHE A 44 -10.05 -15.84 -14.23
C PHE A 44 -11.22 -15.63 -13.24
N ARG A 45 -11.23 -14.53 -12.50
CA ARG A 45 -12.39 -14.16 -11.66
C ARG A 45 -13.43 -13.47 -12.54
N PRO A 46 -14.71 -13.86 -12.48
CA PRO A 46 -15.78 -13.18 -13.23
C PRO A 46 -15.83 -11.68 -12.95
N GLU A 47 -15.55 -11.28 -11.71
CA GLU A 47 -15.55 -9.87 -11.26
C GLU A 47 -14.22 -9.16 -11.52
N GLY A 48 -13.22 -9.85 -12.09
CA GLY A 48 -11.89 -9.29 -12.35
C GLY A 48 -11.26 -8.63 -11.13
N ILE A 49 -10.96 -7.33 -11.25
CA ILE A 49 -10.35 -6.52 -10.19
C ILE A 49 -11.37 -5.73 -9.35
N GLU A 50 -12.68 -5.94 -9.54
CA GLU A 50 -13.68 -5.22 -8.76
C GLU A 50 -13.52 -5.51 -7.25
N PRO A 51 -13.68 -4.49 -6.38
CA PRO A 51 -13.57 -4.66 -4.94
C PRO A 51 -14.50 -5.74 -4.38
N ALA A 52 -13.94 -6.67 -3.62
CA ALA A 52 -14.68 -7.71 -2.92
C ALA A 52 -14.14 -7.90 -1.50
N TYR A 53 -14.99 -7.67 -0.51
CA TYR A 53 -14.63 -7.72 0.91
C TYR A 53 -14.85 -9.09 1.51
N LYS A 54 -13.97 -9.50 2.44
CA LYS A 54 -14.21 -10.71 3.24
C LYS A 54 -15.07 -10.40 4.46
N PRO A 55 -15.77 -11.40 5.02
CA PRO A 55 -16.50 -11.22 6.27
C PRO A 55 -15.59 -10.71 7.40
N LEU A 56 -15.92 -9.55 7.99
CA LEU A 56 -15.12 -8.92 9.03
C LEU A 56 -14.89 -9.84 10.24
N LYS A 57 -15.86 -10.69 10.59
CA LYS A 57 -15.70 -11.70 11.66
C LYS A 57 -14.52 -12.64 11.41
N LYS A 58 -14.30 -13.05 10.15
CA LYS A 58 -13.17 -13.91 9.78
C LYS A 58 -11.84 -13.15 9.79
N VAL A 59 -11.86 -11.89 9.35
CA VAL A 59 -10.68 -11.02 9.41
C VAL A 59 -10.27 -10.79 10.86
N LYS A 60 -11.24 -10.44 11.73
CA LYS A 60 -11.04 -10.24 13.16
C LYS A 60 -10.39 -11.47 13.80
N LEU A 61 -10.98 -12.65 13.62
CA LEU A 61 -10.45 -13.91 14.15
C LEU A 61 -8.99 -14.12 13.75
N HIS A 62 -8.65 -13.98 12.46
CA HIS A 62 -7.28 -14.19 12.00
C HIS A 62 -6.28 -13.16 12.56
N VAL A 63 -6.70 -11.90 12.71
CA VAL A 63 -5.85 -10.83 13.24
C VAL A 63 -5.63 -11.00 14.74
N GLU A 64 -6.67 -11.32 15.51
CA GLU A 64 -6.56 -11.61 16.93
C GLU A 64 -5.65 -12.82 17.17
N THR A 65 -5.85 -13.93 16.43
CA THR A 65 -4.94 -15.09 16.50
C THR A 65 -3.50 -14.68 16.19
N PHE A 66 -3.27 -13.87 15.16
CA PHE A 66 -1.93 -13.38 14.82
C PHE A 66 -1.29 -12.56 15.96
N VAL A 67 -2.02 -11.59 16.52
CA VAL A 67 -1.55 -10.73 17.61
C VAL A 67 -1.23 -11.55 18.88
N HIS A 68 -2.03 -12.56 19.17
CA HIS A 68 -1.84 -13.42 20.34
C HIS A 68 -0.70 -14.42 20.16
N GLU A 69 -0.62 -15.11 19.02
CA GLU A 69 0.30 -16.23 18.82
C GLU A 69 1.69 -15.80 18.38
N VAL A 70 1.81 -14.77 17.53
CA VAL A 70 3.10 -14.35 16.98
C VAL A 70 3.87 -13.50 18.01
N LYS A 71 5.00 -14.01 18.47
CA LYS A 71 5.81 -13.36 19.51
C LYS A 71 6.91 -12.46 18.97
N THR A 72 7.27 -12.59 17.70
CA THR A 72 8.23 -11.71 17.03
C THR A 72 7.52 -10.48 16.47
N PRO A 73 8.10 -9.27 16.55
CA PRO A 73 7.58 -8.10 15.86
C PRO A 73 7.45 -8.35 14.36
N GLU A 74 6.29 -8.00 13.80
CA GLU A 74 5.95 -8.25 12.40
C GLU A 74 5.10 -7.09 11.87
N ILE A 75 5.19 -6.85 10.56
CA ILE A 75 4.36 -5.88 9.84
C ILE A 75 3.34 -6.63 9.01
N LEU A 76 2.06 -6.36 9.25
CA LEU A 76 0.94 -6.96 8.56
C LEU A 76 0.48 -6.05 7.41
N ASN A 77 0.83 -6.40 6.19
CA ASN A 77 0.51 -5.67 4.97
C ASN A 77 -0.92 -5.95 4.49
N THR A 78 -1.70 -4.91 4.33
CA THR A 78 -3.11 -4.97 3.91
C THR A 78 -3.33 -4.63 2.43
N GLY A 79 -2.28 -4.23 1.72
CA GLY A 79 -2.38 -3.62 0.39
C GLY A 79 -1.78 -4.44 -0.76
N GLU A 80 -1.50 -5.73 -0.53
CA GLU A 80 -0.94 -6.59 -1.58
C GLU A 80 -1.99 -6.86 -2.67
N ILE A 81 -3.08 -7.53 -2.31
CA ILE A 81 -4.14 -7.95 -3.27
C ILE A 81 -5.37 -7.03 -3.26
N ALA A 82 -5.26 -5.88 -2.60
CA ALA A 82 -6.28 -4.86 -2.53
C ALA A 82 -5.67 -3.46 -2.32
N ASP A 83 -6.40 -2.38 -2.58
CA ASP A 83 -6.01 -1.06 -2.06
C ASP A 83 -6.48 -0.92 -0.61
N SER A 84 -5.57 -0.62 0.32
CA SER A 84 -5.87 -0.64 1.75
C SER A 84 -6.95 0.35 2.20
N LEU A 85 -7.24 1.40 1.41
CA LEU A 85 -8.23 2.43 1.75
C LEU A 85 -9.47 2.41 0.82
N MET A 86 -9.73 1.30 0.12
CA MET A 86 -10.91 1.22 -0.75
C MET A 86 -12.25 1.11 0.00
N GLY A 87 -12.23 0.65 1.27
CA GLY A 87 -13.42 0.43 2.09
C GLY A 87 -13.73 1.55 3.09
N GLU A 88 -13.26 2.77 2.85
CA GLU A 88 -13.33 3.87 3.83
C GLU A 88 -14.69 4.60 3.89
N ASN A 89 -15.55 4.37 2.90
CA ASN A 89 -16.90 4.94 2.83
C ASN A 89 -17.99 3.93 3.24
N GLU A 90 -17.62 2.71 3.62
CA GLU A 90 -18.56 1.69 4.10
C GLU A 90 -19.05 2.03 5.53
N ASP A 91 -20.17 1.43 5.95
CA ASP A 91 -20.71 1.60 7.31
C ASP A 91 -19.70 1.21 8.41
N CYS A 92 -18.80 0.28 8.08
CA CYS A 92 -17.68 -0.11 8.93
C CYS A 92 -16.36 0.13 8.17
N PRO A 93 -15.76 1.33 8.27
CA PRO A 93 -14.52 1.65 7.58
C PRO A 93 -13.39 0.70 7.97
N PHE A 94 -12.70 0.16 6.97
CA PHE A 94 -11.65 -0.83 7.20
C PHE A 94 -10.53 -0.29 8.10
N SER A 95 -10.11 0.97 7.90
CA SER A 95 -9.08 1.60 8.74
C SER A 95 -9.43 1.60 10.23
N LYS A 96 -10.63 2.05 10.60
CA LYS A 96 -11.10 2.05 12.00
C LYS A 96 -11.17 0.64 12.56
N PHE A 97 -11.74 -0.29 11.78
CA PHE A 97 -11.86 -1.69 12.18
C PHE A 97 -10.49 -2.31 12.45
N ILE A 98 -9.56 -2.25 11.50
CA ILE A 98 -8.28 -2.96 11.64
C ILE A 98 -7.38 -2.30 12.68
N VAL A 99 -7.35 -0.97 12.76
CA VAL A 99 -6.49 -0.28 13.73
C VAL A 99 -6.93 -0.58 15.15
N SER A 100 -8.24 -0.69 15.42
CA SER A 100 -8.74 -1.06 16.76
C SER A 100 -8.18 -2.40 17.28
N LEU A 101 -7.92 -3.36 16.38
CA LEU A 101 -7.34 -4.67 16.73
C LEU A 101 -5.84 -4.61 17.05
N PHE A 102 -5.18 -3.49 16.75
CA PHE A 102 -3.76 -3.27 17.01
C PHE A 102 -3.52 -2.29 18.17
N GLU A 103 -4.54 -1.57 18.66
CA GLU A 103 -4.41 -0.56 19.72
C GLU A 103 -4.04 -1.15 21.09
N GLU A 104 -4.46 -2.38 21.38
CA GLU A 104 -4.23 -3.05 22.67
C GLU A 104 -2.81 -3.61 22.83
N GLN A 105 -1.97 -3.51 21.79
CA GLN A 105 -0.64 -4.11 21.75
C GLN A 105 0.39 -3.14 21.16
N ASN A 106 1.68 -3.33 21.42
CA ASN A 106 2.76 -2.44 20.96
C ASN A 106 3.87 -3.15 20.17
N ARG A 107 3.63 -4.38 19.73
CA ARG A 107 4.59 -5.28 19.09
C ARG A 107 4.50 -5.29 17.56
N HIS A 108 3.30 -5.43 17.04
CA HIS A 108 3.03 -5.54 15.61
C HIS A 108 2.55 -4.22 15.05
N LYS A 109 2.81 -4.01 13.76
CA LYS A 109 2.27 -2.86 13.03
C LYS A 109 1.40 -3.34 11.86
N VAL A 110 0.36 -2.58 11.56
CA VAL A 110 -0.41 -2.73 10.32
C VAL A 110 0.12 -1.76 9.27
N LEU A 111 0.38 -2.27 8.07
CA LEU A 111 0.82 -1.49 6.92
C LEU A 111 -0.34 -1.33 5.94
N PHE A 112 -0.69 -0.07 5.67
CA PHE A 112 -1.57 0.33 4.59
C PHE A 112 -0.71 0.64 3.36
N VAL A 113 -1.10 0.14 2.19
CA VAL A 113 -0.53 0.53 0.90
C VAL A 113 -1.67 1.01 0.02
N THR A 114 -1.59 2.26 -0.44
CA THR A 114 -2.74 2.89 -1.10
C THR A 114 -2.34 3.92 -2.16
N LYS A 115 -3.23 4.13 -3.14
CA LYS A 115 -3.28 5.33 -4.00
C LYS A 115 -4.42 6.29 -3.61
N SER A 116 -5.28 5.91 -2.67
CA SER A 116 -6.41 6.70 -2.21
C SER A 116 -5.98 7.92 -1.41
N THR A 117 -6.84 8.92 -1.38
CA THR A 117 -6.71 10.11 -0.53
C THR A 117 -7.76 10.13 0.58
N ASN A 118 -8.55 9.06 0.73
CA ASN A 118 -9.59 8.97 1.75
C ASN A 118 -9.00 8.62 3.12
N VAL A 119 -8.29 9.58 3.70
CA VAL A 119 -7.56 9.42 4.97
C VAL A 119 -8.31 9.97 6.18
N ARG A 120 -9.55 10.45 6.00
CA ARG A 120 -10.33 11.10 7.07
C ARG A 120 -10.45 10.20 8.31
N ASN A 121 -10.82 8.93 8.11
CA ASN A 121 -11.02 8.01 9.22
C ASN A 121 -9.72 7.72 9.99
N LEU A 122 -8.56 7.70 9.31
CA LEU A 122 -7.27 7.58 9.96
C LEU A 122 -6.99 8.83 10.82
N LEU A 123 -7.24 10.03 10.30
CA LEU A 123 -7.03 11.28 11.05
C LEU A 123 -7.89 11.39 12.33
N GLU A 124 -8.97 10.62 12.43
CA GLU A 124 -9.83 10.56 13.63
C GLU A 124 -9.33 9.58 14.70
N ILE A 125 -8.31 8.76 14.41
CA ILE A 125 -7.77 7.75 15.34
C ILE A 125 -6.81 8.43 16.32
N ALA A 126 -6.99 8.15 17.62
CA ALA A 126 -6.23 8.80 18.68
C ALA A 126 -4.75 8.41 18.75
N SER A 127 -4.39 7.15 18.43
CA SER A 127 -3.01 6.65 18.54
C SER A 127 -2.54 5.97 17.25
N PRO A 128 -1.70 6.64 16.42
CA PRO A 128 -1.22 6.09 15.15
C PRO A 128 0.00 5.16 15.29
N ARG A 129 0.48 4.88 16.51
CA ARG A 129 1.79 4.25 16.79
C ARG A 129 2.00 2.88 16.12
N GLN A 130 0.94 2.13 15.88
CA GLN A 130 0.97 0.77 15.32
C GLN A 130 0.58 0.77 13.84
N VAL A 131 0.50 1.94 13.22
CA VAL A 131 0.03 2.10 11.85
C VAL A 131 1.13 2.72 11.00
N ILE A 132 1.41 2.07 9.87
CA ILE A 132 2.27 2.59 8.82
C ILE A 132 1.40 2.83 7.59
N VAL A 133 1.53 3.98 6.95
CA VAL A 133 0.80 4.29 5.72
C VAL A 133 1.77 4.55 4.59
N SER A 134 1.75 3.67 3.59
CA SER A 134 2.57 3.76 2.39
C SER A 134 1.75 4.27 1.21
N PHE A 135 2.09 5.46 0.72
CA PHE A 135 1.48 6.02 -0.48
C PHE A 135 2.23 5.58 -1.73
N SER A 136 1.47 5.04 -2.68
CA SER A 136 1.98 4.79 -4.03
C SER A 136 1.94 6.07 -4.86
N LEU A 137 3.12 6.56 -5.23
CA LEU A 137 3.31 7.76 -6.03
C LEU A 137 4.03 7.41 -7.33
N ASN A 138 3.90 8.29 -8.31
CA ASN A 138 4.65 8.22 -9.55
C ASN A 138 4.89 9.64 -10.07
N ALA A 139 5.76 9.80 -11.06
CA ALA A 139 5.89 11.07 -11.75
C ALA A 139 4.53 11.49 -12.34
N LYS A 140 4.21 12.79 -12.32
CA LYS A 140 2.93 13.33 -12.81
C LYS A 140 2.55 12.84 -14.22
N PRO A 141 3.41 12.96 -15.26
CA PRO A 141 3.09 12.47 -16.60
C PRO A 141 2.81 10.96 -16.64
N VAL A 142 3.49 10.19 -15.77
CA VAL A 142 3.30 8.74 -15.65
C VAL A 142 1.94 8.43 -15.03
N ALA A 143 1.62 9.05 -13.90
CA ALA A 143 0.36 8.83 -13.19
C ALA A 143 -0.85 9.24 -14.05
N GLU A 144 -0.79 10.40 -14.71
CA GLU A 144 -1.89 10.89 -15.55
C GLU A 144 -2.18 9.99 -16.75
N LYS A 145 -1.12 9.44 -17.34
CA LYS A 145 -1.24 8.57 -18.51
C LYS A 145 -1.78 7.18 -18.14
N TRP A 146 -1.31 6.59 -17.05
CA TRP A 146 -1.51 5.15 -16.80
C TRP A 146 -2.14 4.77 -15.45
N GLU A 147 -2.32 5.68 -14.49
CA GLU A 147 -3.00 5.41 -13.22
C GLU A 147 -4.46 5.90 -13.25
N LYS A 148 -5.25 5.40 -14.21
CA LYS A 148 -6.64 5.83 -14.37
C LYS A 148 -7.46 5.55 -13.12
N LYS A 149 -8.44 6.43 -12.86
CA LYS A 149 -9.31 6.47 -11.68
C LYS A 149 -8.60 6.71 -10.33
N ALA A 150 -7.27 6.69 -10.25
CA ALA A 150 -6.56 7.07 -9.04
C ALA A 150 -6.53 8.60 -8.87
N PRO A 151 -6.55 9.13 -7.63
CA PRO A 151 -6.34 10.55 -7.36
C PRO A 151 -5.03 11.07 -7.96
N SER A 152 -4.92 12.37 -8.25
CA SER A 152 -3.67 12.95 -8.74
C SER A 152 -2.53 12.83 -7.72
N VAL A 153 -1.29 12.81 -8.20
CA VAL A 153 -0.08 12.65 -7.38
C VAL A 153 -0.02 13.70 -6.27
N GLY A 154 -0.25 14.97 -6.59
CA GLY A 154 -0.24 16.05 -5.59
C GLY A 154 -1.29 15.87 -4.49
N LYS A 155 -2.48 15.33 -4.81
CA LYS A 155 -3.48 15.02 -3.78
C LYS A 155 -3.04 13.87 -2.86
N ARG A 156 -2.31 12.88 -3.40
CA ARG A 156 -1.75 11.78 -2.60
C ARG A 156 -0.62 12.27 -1.69
N ILE A 157 0.26 13.15 -2.20
CA ILE A 157 1.30 13.80 -1.39
C ILE A 157 0.67 14.63 -0.25
N GLU A 158 -0.40 15.37 -0.54
CA GLU A 158 -1.11 16.14 0.48
C GLU A 158 -1.78 15.24 1.53
N ALA A 159 -2.34 14.10 1.14
CA ALA A 159 -2.84 13.10 2.09
C ALA A 159 -1.73 12.51 2.96
N ALA A 160 -0.55 12.25 2.37
CA ALA A 160 0.64 11.79 3.08
C ALA A 160 1.12 12.83 4.10
N ARG A 161 1.18 14.11 3.72
CA ARG A 161 1.51 15.22 4.63
C ARG A 161 0.59 15.26 5.84
N LYS A 162 -0.73 15.22 5.62
CA LYS A 162 -1.71 15.25 6.72
C LYS A 162 -1.51 14.13 7.72
N LEU A 163 -1.25 12.91 7.24
CA LEU A 163 -0.97 11.78 8.13
C LEU A 163 0.38 11.93 8.83
N SER A 164 1.40 12.43 8.14
CA SER A 164 2.70 12.71 8.77
C SER A 164 2.58 13.73 9.90
N GLU A 165 1.79 14.80 9.71
CA GLU A 165 1.51 15.81 10.75
C GLU A 165 0.68 15.26 11.91
N ALA A 166 -0.19 14.29 11.64
CA ALA A 166 -0.93 13.55 12.66
C ALA A 166 -0.06 12.49 13.38
N GLY A 167 1.23 12.38 13.07
CA GLY A 167 2.18 11.48 13.75
C GLY A 167 2.22 10.04 13.23
N TYR A 168 1.66 9.77 12.05
CA TYR A 168 1.80 8.47 11.40
C TYR A 168 3.20 8.24 10.85
N GLU A 169 3.65 6.98 10.88
CA GLU A 169 4.80 6.56 10.09
C GLU A 169 4.39 6.51 8.61
N VAL A 170 4.82 7.50 7.83
CA VAL A 170 4.51 7.61 6.41
C VAL A 170 5.66 7.09 5.56
N ARG A 171 5.34 6.23 4.60
CA ARG A 171 6.26 5.69 3.61
C ARG A 171 5.82 6.08 2.21
N ILE A 172 6.78 6.18 1.29
CA ILE A 172 6.51 6.39 -0.13
C ILE A 172 6.93 5.15 -0.91
N ARG A 173 6.12 4.79 -1.90
CA ARG A 173 6.38 3.72 -2.85
C ARG A 173 6.29 4.28 -4.27
N ILE A 174 7.42 4.32 -4.96
CA ILE A 174 7.52 4.64 -6.39
C ILE A 174 7.76 3.31 -7.11
N ASP A 175 6.67 2.58 -7.29
CA ASP A 175 6.70 1.21 -7.79
C ASP A 175 5.46 0.95 -8.66
N PRO A 176 5.60 0.95 -10.01
CA PRO A 176 6.86 0.97 -10.76
C PRO A 176 7.37 2.38 -11.12
N MET A 177 8.69 2.53 -11.21
CA MET A 177 9.34 3.57 -12.00
C MET A 177 9.24 3.21 -13.49
N VAL A 178 8.86 4.19 -14.31
CA VAL A 178 8.56 4.03 -15.75
C VAL A 178 9.54 4.86 -16.57
N PRO A 179 10.24 4.26 -17.56
CA PRO A 179 11.21 4.96 -18.39
C PRO A 179 10.49 5.75 -19.49
N ILE A 180 9.96 6.93 -19.13
CA ILE A 180 9.44 7.89 -20.10
C ILE A 180 10.55 8.82 -20.63
N GLU A 181 10.27 9.55 -21.69
CA GLU A 181 11.06 10.73 -22.05
C GLU A 181 11.08 11.71 -20.88
N GLU A 182 12.23 12.35 -20.62
CA GLU A 182 12.43 13.26 -19.47
C GLU A 182 12.09 12.61 -18.11
N TRP A 183 12.28 11.29 -17.98
CA TRP A 183 12.00 10.59 -16.71
C TRP A 183 12.80 11.20 -15.56
N ARG A 184 14.06 11.57 -15.80
CA ARG A 184 14.95 12.04 -14.73
C ARG A 184 14.40 13.32 -14.11
N GLU A 185 14.07 14.29 -14.93
CA GLU A 185 13.47 15.57 -14.56
C GLU A 185 12.14 15.32 -13.84
N SER A 186 11.27 14.50 -14.44
CA SER A 186 9.95 14.19 -13.90
C SER A 186 10.00 13.51 -12.51
N TYR A 187 10.99 12.65 -12.26
CA TYR A 187 11.17 12.01 -10.96
C TYR A 187 11.92 12.89 -9.96
N ILE A 188 12.83 13.77 -10.40
CA ILE A 188 13.43 14.79 -9.52
C ILE A 188 12.32 15.69 -8.97
N GLU A 189 11.44 16.22 -9.84
CA GLU A 189 10.31 17.04 -9.41
C GLU A 189 9.40 16.33 -8.40
N LEU A 190 9.12 15.04 -8.62
CA LEU A 190 8.34 14.23 -7.68
C LEU A 190 9.03 14.18 -6.30
N ILE A 191 10.33 13.90 -6.27
CA ILE A 191 11.10 13.79 -5.03
C ILE A 191 11.13 15.15 -4.31
N ASP A 192 11.38 16.23 -5.03
CA ASP A 192 11.34 17.58 -4.48
C ASP A 192 9.96 17.90 -3.87
N GLU A 193 8.88 17.59 -4.58
CA GLU A 193 7.51 17.81 -4.07
C GLU A 193 7.22 17.00 -2.80
N ILE A 194 7.71 15.75 -2.71
CA ILE A 194 7.59 14.93 -1.51
C ILE A 194 8.31 15.59 -0.33
N PHE A 195 9.60 15.90 -0.49
CA PHE A 195 10.43 16.43 0.60
C PHE A 195 10.05 17.86 1.01
N LEU A 196 9.46 18.65 0.11
CA LEU A 196 8.87 19.95 0.44
C LEU A 196 7.67 19.86 1.39
N LYS A 197 6.99 18.70 1.46
CA LYS A 197 5.76 18.52 2.23
C LYS A 197 5.95 17.65 3.47
N SER A 198 6.78 16.60 3.40
CA SER A 198 7.03 15.70 4.53
C SER A 198 8.30 14.87 4.29
N ILE A 199 8.96 14.45 5.37
CA ILE A 199 10.09 13.52 5.30
C ILE A 199 9.54 12.10 5.52
N PRO A 200 9.49 11.23 4.49
CA PRO A 200 9.02 9.86 4.68
C PRO A 200 10.06 9.02 5.42
N GLU A 201 9.62 8.03 6.21
CA GLU A 201 10.51 7.07 6.89
C GLU A 201 11.28 6.22 5.88
N ARG A 202 10.65 5.93 4.73
CA ARG A 202 11.21 5.09 3.69
C ARG A 202 10.63 5.41 2.33
N ILE A 203 11.50 5.37 1.32
CA ILE A 203 11.12 5.39 -0.09
C ILE A 203 11.47 4.04 -0.70
N THR A 204 10.49 3.35 -1.26
CA THR A 204 10.70 2.10 -2.02
C THR A 204 10.64 2.40 -3.51
N LEU A 205 11.67 1.98 -4.24
CA LEU A 205 11.73 2.08 -5.70
C LEU A 205 11.58 0.68 -6.29
N GLY A 206 10.75 0.54 -7.31
CA GLY A 206 10.60 -0.71 -8.04
C GLY A 206 10.54 -0.49 -9.54
N SER A 207 10.92 -1.50 -10.31
CA SER A 207 10.80 -1.47 -11.77
C SER A 207 9.44 -2.02 -12.22
N LEU A 208 9.06 -1.73 -13.45
CA LEU A 208 8.00 -2.47 -14.13
C LEU A 208 8.32 -3.97 -14.10
N ARG A 209 7.29 -4.76 -13.77
CA ARG A 209 7.35 -6.22 -13.72
C ARG A 209 6.11 -6.75 -14.41
N GLY A 210 6.29 -7.41 -15.54
CA GLY A 210 5.23 -8.14 -16.20
C GLY A 210 5.33 -9.63 -15.87
N LEU A 211 4.18 -10.27 -15.61
CA LEU A 211 4.13 -11.72 -15.63
C LEU A 211 4.22 -12.17 -17.08
N GLN A 212 4.98 -13.23 -17.38
CA GLN A 212 5.03 -13.80 -18.73
C GLN A 212 3.63 -14.14 -19.26
N SER A 213 2.76 -14.63 -18.37
CA SER A 213 1.34 -14.92 -18.64
C SER A 213 0.47 -13.69 -18.95
N THR A 214 0.96 -12.48 -18.71
CA THR A 214 0.28 -11.21 -19.02
C THR A 214 0.87 -10.54 -20.26
N ILE A 215 2.15 -10.80 -20.56
CA ILE A 215 2.84 -10.27 -21.76
C ILE A 215 2.52 -11.12 -23.00
N ASN A 216 2.42 -12.45 -22.84
CA ASN A 216 2.23 -13.41 -23.95
C ASN A 216 0.88 -14.16 -23.89
N GLY A 217 -0.04 -13.72 -23.04
CA GLY A 217 -1.34 -14.35 -22.81
C GLY A 217 -2.40 -13.88 -23.78
#